data_AF-X1M9E6-F1
#
_entry.id   AF-X1M9E6-F1
#
_cell.length_a   1.000
_cell.length_b   1.000
_cell.length_c   1.000
_cell.angle_alpha   90.00
_cell.angle_beta   90.00
_cell.angle_gamma   90.00
#
_symmetry.space_group_name_H-M   'P 1'
#
loop_
_entity.id
_entity.type
_entity.pdbx_description
1 polymer ?
#
loop_
_entity_poly.entity_id
_entity_poly.type
_entity_poly.pdbx_seq_one_letter_code
_entity_poly.pdbx_strand_id
1 'polypeptide(L)' 'SEGLKKTKNAMLSRGTAGIRGNTLIINLPGSPKGVKESLDVILDVLPHAVDMIRGGGH' A
#
# COMPACT_ATOMS: atom_id res chain seq x y z
N SER A 1 6.81 12.79 15.48
CA SER A 1 6.59 11.98 14.26
C SER A 1 6.15 10.56 14.63
N GLU A 2 4.88 10.38 15.02
CA GLU A 2 4.38 9.11 15.59
C GLU A 2 3.36 8.37 14.71
N GLY A 3 3.08 8.88 13.50
CA GLY A 3 2.09 8.29 12.59
C GLY A 3 2.54 7.03 11.84
N LEU A 4 3.86 6.80 11.69
CA LEU A 4 4.42 5.66 10.96
C LEU A 4 4.40 4.36 11.77
N LYS A 5 4.33 4.45 13.11
CA LYS A 5 4.36 3.27 13.99
C LYS A 5 3.00 2.61 14.17
N LYS A 6 1.89 3.31 13.89
CA LYS A 6 0.56 2.83 14.32
C LYS A 6 -0.15 1.90 13.36
N THR A 7 0.11 1.90 12.05
CA THR A 7 -0.45 0.87 11.17
C THR A 7 0.26 0.89 9.82
N LYS A 8 0.77 -0.26 9.34
CA LYS A 8 1.11 -0.43 7.91
C LYS A 8 -0.06 -0.04 6.99
N ASN A 9 -1.30 -0.05 7.50
CA ASN A 9 -2.50 0.40 6.80
C ASN A 9 -2.68 1.93 6.82
N ALA A 10 -2.05 2.67 7.72
CA ALA A 10 -2.22 4.12 7.84
C ALA A 10 -1.52 4.89 6.71
N MET A 11 -0.49 4.30 6.10
CA MET A 11 0.17 4.82 4.90
C MET A 11 -0.73 4.72 3.64
N LEU A 12 -1.76 3.87 3.65
CA LEU A 12 -2.81 3.86 2.62
C LEU A 12 -3.81 5.02 2.79
N SER A 13 -3.94 5.57 4.00
CA SER A 13 -5.12 6.37 4.39
C SER A 13 -4.97 7.88 4.23
N ARG A 14 -3.78 8.41 3.89
CA ARG A 14 -3.55 9.87 3.81
C ARG A 14 -3.10 10.42 2.45
N GLY A 15 -3.41 9.72 1.35
CA GLY A 15 -3.36 10.31 0.00
C GLY A 15 -2.64 9.52 -1.10
N THR A 16 -2.20 8.27 -0.86
CA THR A 16 -1.24 7.60 -1.76
C THR A 16 -1.50 6.11 -1.99
N ALA A 17 -2.70 5.58 -1.72
CA ALA A 17 -3.15 4.30 -2.30
C ALA A 17 -4.68 4.15 -2.18
N GLY A 18 -5.29 3.36 -3.06
CA GLY A 18 -6.72 3.10 -3.05
C GLY A 18 -7.10 1.90 -3.91
N ILE A 19 -8.36 1.48 -3.83
CA ILE A 19 -8.88 0.34 -4.60
C ILE A 19 -10.00 0.85 -5.52
N ARG A 20 -9.96 0.44 -6.79
CA ARG A 20 -11.03 0.70 -7.75
C ARG A 20 -11.45 -0.64 -8.38
N GLY A 21 -12.65 -1.12 -8.04
CA GLY A 21 -13.07 -2.47 -8.44
C GLY A 21 -12.09 -3.52 -7.91
N ASN A 22 -11.51 -4.32 -8.81
CA ASN A 22 -10.48 -5.32 -8.48
C ASN A 22 -9.05 -4.81 -8.71
N THR A 23 -8.82 -3.50 -8.69
CA THR A 23 -7.50 -2.89 -8.96
C THR A 23 -6.99 -2.10 -7.76
N LEU A 24 -5.78 -2.43 -7.32
CA LEU A 24 -5.01 -1.65 -6.34
C LEU A 24 -4.23 -0.54 -7.05
N ILE A 25 -4.40 0.69 -6.59
CA ILE A 25 -3.71 1.88 -7.09
C ILE A 25 -2.80 2.38 -5.96
N ILE A 26 -1.52 2.61 -6.24
CA ILE A 26 -0.54 3.08 -5.26
C ILE A 26 0.25 4.23 -5.87
N ASN A 27 0.25 5.36 -5.19
CA ASN A 27 1.05 6.51 -5.59
C ASN A 27 2.41 6.39 -4.92
N LEU A 28 3.49 6.53 -5.70
CA LEU A 28 4.86 6.43 -5.23
C LEU A 28 5.59 7.77 -5.36
N PRO A 29 6.67 8.00 -4.59
CA PRO A 29 7.49 9.20 -4.73
C PRO A 29 8.11 9.32 -6.14
N GLY A 30 8.34 10.54 -6.63
CA GLY A 30 8.91 10.76 -7.97
C GLY A 30 10.40 10.40 -8.13
N SER A 31 11.09 10.03 -7.05
CA SER A 31 12.51 9.65 -7.09
C SER A 31 12.71 8.13 -7.04
N PRO A 32 13.68 7.56 -7.78
CA PRO A 32 13.94 6.11 -7.77
C PRO A 32 14.22 5.54 -6.37
N LYS A 33 14.92 6.31 -5.52
CA LYS A 33 15.20 5.92 -4.13
C LYS A 33 13.92 5.81 -3.30
N GLY A 34 13.06 6.82 -3.36
CA GLY A 34 11.80 6.83 -2.63
C GLY A 34 10.81 5.76 -3.11
N VAL A 35 10.84 5.41 -4.40
CA VAL A 35 10.09 4.26 -4.95
C VAL A 35 10.55 2.97 -4.28
N LYS A 36 11.86 2.71 -4.24
CA LYS A 36 12.42 1.49 -3.66
C LYS A 36 12.08 1.36 -2.18
N GLU A 37 12.31 2.43 -1.41
CA GLU A 37 11.99 2.45 0.03
C GLU A 37 10.49 2.25 0.28
N SER A 38 9.61 2.85 -0.54
CA SER A 38 8.16 2.70 -0.39
C SER A 38 7.68 1.30 -0.78
N LEU A 39 8.23 0.72 -1.86
CA LEU A 39 7.92 -0.63 -2.30
C LEU A 39 8.37 -1.68 -1.28
N ASP A 40 9.60 -1.56 -0.74
CA ASP A 40 10.12 -2.50 0.26
C ASP A 40 9.21 -2.61 1.49
N VAL A 41 8.52 -1.53 1.89
CA VAL A 41 7.61 -1.56 3.04
C VAL A 41 6.28 -2.27 2.70
N ILE A 42 5.83 -2.22 1.44
CA ILE A 42 4.54 -2.78 1.02
C ILE A 42 4.64 -4.15 0.34
N LEU A 43 5.82 -4.58 -0.09
CA LEU A 43 6.01 -5.84 -0.82
C LEU A 43 5.44 -7.05 -0.06
N ASP A 44 5.67 -7.12 1.25
CA ASP A 44 5.18 -8.23 2.08
C ASP A 44 3.65 -8.28 2.21
N VAL A 45 2.97 -7.14 2.05
CA VAL A 45 1.51 -7.04 2.22
C VAL A 45 0.75 -7.04 0.90
N LEU A 46 1.45 -6.84 -0.23
CA LEU A 46 0.86 -6.81 -1.57
C LEU A 46 0.11 -8.10 -1.94
N PRO A 47 0.63 -9.32 -1.70
CA PRO A 47 -0.08 -10.56 -2.05
C PRO A 47 -1.43 -10.65 -1.35
N HIS A 48 -1.46 -10.43 -0.03
CA HIS A 48 -2.69 -10.47 0.75
C HIS A 48 -3.67 -9.36 0.34
N ALA A 49 -3.17 -8.16 0.05
CA ALA A 49 -4.00 -7.06 -0.44
C ALA A 49 -4.65 -7.41 -1.79
N VAL A 50 -3.91 -8.02 -2.71
CA VAL A 50 -4.43 -8.47 -4.02
C VAL A 50 -5.49 -9.56 -3.83
N ASP A 51 -5.25 -10.54 -2.95
CA ASP A 51 -6.23 -11.59 -2.66
C ASP A 51 -7.53 -11.02 -2.09
N MET A 52 -7.43 -10.07 -1.16
CA MET A 52 -8.57 -9.37 -0.58
C MET A 52 -9.38 -8.61 -1.64
N ILE A 53 -8.70 -7.96 -2.60
CA ILE A 53 -9.32 -7.20 -3.69
C ILE A 53 -9.99 -8.12 -4.73
N ARG A 54 -9.51 -9.35 -4.88
CA ARG A 54 -10.09 -10.35 -5.80
C ARG A 54 -11.31 -11.08 -5.20
N GLY A 55 -11.75 -10.69 -4.01
CA GLY A 55 -12.89 -11.31 -3.33
C GLY A 55 -12.51 -12.47 -2.41
N GLY A 56 -11.21 -12.66 -2.11
CA GLY A 56 -10.73 -13.64 -1.12
C GLY A 56 -10.93 -13.19 0.34
N GLY A 57 -11.89 -12.30 0.61
CA GLY A 57 -12.24 -11.87 1.96
C GLY A 57 -13.17 -12.88 2.61
N HIS A 58 -12.58 -13.89 3.28
CA HIS A 58 -13.22 -15.00 4.01
C HIS A 58 -14.37 -15.70 3.28
#